data_AF-A0A4S0IEE7-F1
#
_entry.id   AF-A0A4S0IEE7-F1
#
_cell.length_a   1.000
_cell.length_b   1.000
_cell.length_c   1.000
_cell.angle_alpha   90.00
_cell.angle_beta   90.00
_cell.angle_gamma   90.00
#
_symmetry.space_group_name_H-M   'P 1'
#
loop_
_entity.id
_entity.type
_entity.pdbx_description
1 polymer ?
#
loop_
_entity_poly.entity_id
_entity_poly.type
_entity_poly.pdbx_seq_one_letter_code
_entity_poly.pdbx_strand_id
1 'polypeptide(L)'
;MVLAAWRLWLRETRGVPPVSGIEHPALRLLARLTHLVIYALIFIVPLSGAAAWFLQVPGAGLVHVLGKNVLLYVVLLHIAGALVQHFVLKSNVLRQMLAFR
;
A
#
# COMPACT_ATOMS: atom_id res chain seq x y z
N MET A 1 9.96 4.85 -8.57
CA MET A 1 10.35 5.20 -7.19
C MET A 1 10.08 6.65 -6.85
N VAL A 2 10.30 7.60 -7.77
CA VAL A 2 10.02 9.03 -7.55
C VAL A 2 8.60 9.29 -7.04
N LEU A 3 7.58 8.73 -7.70
CA LEU A 3 6.18 8.89 -7.27
C LEU A 3 5.88 8.25 -5.91
N ALA A 4 6.53 7.15 -5.58
CA ALA A 4 6.38 6.47 -4.29
C ALA A 4 6.97 7.32 -3.15
N ALA A 5 8.18 7.88 -3.37
CA ALA A 5 8.81 8.79 -2.42
C ALA A 5 8.00 10.08 -2.27
N TRP A 6 7.54 10.65 -3.39
CA TRP A 6 6.67 11.82 -3.40
C TRP A 6 5.37 11.57 -2.61
N ARG A 7 4.74 10.40 -2.82
CA ARG A 7 3.54 9.99 -2.10
C ARG A 7 3.77 9.96 -0.60
N LEU A 8 4.89 9.41 -0.14
CA LEU A 8 5.23 9.33 1.28
C LEU A 8 5.51 10.71 1.86
N TRP A 9 6.26 11.56 1.14
CA TRP A 9 6.50 12.95 1.52
C TRP A 9 5.21 13.76 1.66
N LEU A 10 4.28 13.62 0.71
CA LEU A 10 2.97 14.25 0.78
C LEU A 10 2.13 13.76 1.97
N ARG A 11 2.23 12.48 2.30
CA ARG A 11 1.50 11.90 3.43
C ARG A 11 1.98 12.47 4.76
N GLU A 12 3.29 12.62 4.94
CA GLU A 12 3.86 13.19 6.16
C GLU A 12 3.58 14.70 6.27
N THR A 13 3.62 15.43 5.15
CA THR A 13 3.43 16.89 5.15
C THR A 13 1.97 17.34 5.17
N ARG A 14 1.05 16.60 4.53
CA ARG A 14 -0.37 16.96 4.44
C ARG A 14 -1.28 16.17 5.39
N GLY A 15 -0.71 15.18 6.08
CA GLY A 15 -1.47 14.26 6.92
C GLY A 15 -2.39 13.33 6.12
N VAL A 16 -3.23 12.60 6.85
CA VAL A 16 -4.22 11.67 6.29
C VAL A 16 -5.61 12.12 6.72
N PRO A 17 -6.62 12.15 5.83
CA PRO A 17 -7.99 12.47 6.20
C PRO A 17 -8.46 11.62 7.40
N PRO A 18 -9.24 12.20 8.32
CA PRO A 18 -9.77 11.45 9.44
C PRO A 18 -10.71 10.36 8.94
N VAL A 19 -10.45 9.12 9.35
CA VAL A 19 -11.37 8.01 9.17
C VAL A 19 -12.54 8.23 10.13
N SER A 20 -13.77 8.30 9.61
CA SER A 20 -14.99 8.46 10.41
C SER A 20 -15.03 7.37 11.49
N GLY A 21 -15.10 7.78 12.76
CA GLY A 21 -14.75 6.98 13.94
C GLY A 21 -15.67 5.82 14.31
N ILE A 22 -16.31 5.14 13.35
CA ILE A 22 -17.22 4.00 13.55
C ILE A 22 -16.61 2.70 12.98
N GLU A 23 -15.29 2.62 12.84
CA GLU A 23 -14.63 1.37 12.41
C GLU A 23 -14.15 0.55 13.61
N HIS A 24 -14.41 -0.76 13.57
CA HIS A 24 -13.91 -1.70 14.57
C HIS A 24 -12.37 -1.63 14.66
N PRO A 25 -11.76 -1.62 15.86
CA PRO A 25 -10.32 -1.44 16.05
C PRO A 25 -9.46 -2.42 15.23
N ALA A 26 -9.94 -3.66 15.06
CA ALA A 26 -9.28 -4.67 14.24
C ALA A 26 -9.20 -4.30 12.75
N LEU A 27 -10.27 -3.72 12.18
CA LEU A 27 -10.28 -3.28 10.78
C LEU A 27 -9.33 -2.11 10.57
N ARG A 28 -9.26 -1.19 11.54
CA ARG A 28 -8.32 -0.07 11.52
C ARG A 28 -6.87 -0.55 11.57
N LEU A 29 -6.57 -1.55 12.41
CA LEU A 29 -5.25 -2.15 12.49
C LEU A 29 -4.90 -2.85 11.17
N LEU A 30 -5.81 -3.66 10.62
CA LEU A 30 -5.61 -4.37 9.36
C LEU A 30 -5.34 -3.37 8.22
N ALA A 31 -6.13 -2.29 8.11
CA ALA A 31 -5.92 -1.25 7.11
C ALA A 31 -4.54 -0.59 7.22
N ARG A 32 -4.08 -0.31 8.45
CA ARG A 32 -2.73 0.24 8.70
C ARG A 32 -1.63 -0.74 8.30
N LEU A 33 -1.75 -2.01 8.69
CA LEU A 33 -0.78 -3.05 8.35
C LEU A 33 -0.71 -3.28 6.84
N THR A 34 -1.86 -3.36 6.16
CA THR A 34 -1.91 -3.48 4.70
C THR A 34 -1.17 -2.32 4.02
N HIS A 35 -1.42 -1.07 4.43
CA HIS A 35 -0.70 0.08 3.87
C HIS A 35 0.79 0.06 4.17
N LEU A 36 1.18 -0.30 5.40
CA LEU A 36 2.60 -0.40 5.78
C LEU A 36 3.32 -1.43 4.90
N VAL A 37 2.72 -2.60 4.71
CA VAL A 37 3.28 -3.67 3.86
C VAL A 37 3.37 -3.21 2.41
N ILE A 38 2.35 -2.55 1.87
CA ILE A 38 2.40 -1.97 0.52
C ILE A 38 3.57 -0.98 0.44
N TYR A 39 3.69 -0.03 1.35
CA TYR A 39 4.78 0.95 1.32
C TYR A 39 6.16 0.31 1.42
N ALA A 40 6.35 -0.73 2.24
CA ALA A 40 7.62 -1.46 2.25
C ALA A 40 7.90 -2.13 0.90
N LEU A 41 6.91 -2.86 0.37
CA LEU A 41 7.07 -3.64 -0.86
C LEU A 41 7.26 -2.79 -2.12
N ILE A 42 6.64 -1.60 -2.19
CA ILE A 42 6.85 -0.72 -3.35
C ILE A 42 8.30 -0.24 -3.45
N PHE A 43 9.10 -0.27 -2.39
CA PHE A 43 10.55 0.00 -2.46
C PHE A 43 11.36 -1.29 -2.58
N ILE A 44 11.05 -2.32 -1.78
CA ILE A 44 11.81 -3.58 -1.75
C ILE A 44 11.84 -4.25 -3.14
N VAL A 45 10.70 -4.38 -3.80
CA VAL A 45 10.60 -5.08 -5.09
C VAL A 45 11.47 -4.42 -6.18
N PRO A 46 11.37 -3.11 -6.45
CA PRO A 46 12.21 -2.48 -7.48
C PRO A 46 13.67 -2.34 -7.07
N LEU A 47 13.99 -2.13 -5.80
CA LEU A 47 15.39 -2.08 -5.34
C LEU A 47 16.08 -3.45 -5.48
N SER A 48 15.39 -4.53 -5.11
CA SER A 48 15.89 -5.90 -5.31
C SER A 48 16.00 -6.25 -6.80
N GLY A 49 15.07 -5.78 -7.64
CA GLY A 49 15.17 -5.93 -9.10
C GLY A 49 16.39 -5.19 -9.68
N ALA A 50 16.62 -3.95 -9.25
CA ALA A 50 17.79 -3.17 -9.66
C ALA A 50 19.11 -3.83 -9.19
N ALA A 51 19.15 -4.31 -7.95
CA ALA A 51 20.31 -5.04 -7.43
C ALA A 51 20.59 -6.35 -8.19
N ALA A 52 19.54 -7.08 -8.58
CA ALA A 52 19.67 -8.27 -9.41
C ALA A 52 20.20 -7.95 -10.81
N TRP A 53 19.68 -6.88 -11.44
CA TRP A 53 20.02 -6.54 -12.82
C TRP A 53 21.38 -5.84 -12.96
N PHE A 54 21.62 -4.79 -12.17
CA PHE A 54 22.81 -3.94 -12.31
C PHE A 54 24.00 -4.44 -11.50
N LEU A 55 23.76 -4.98 -10.30
CA LEU A 55 24.81 -5.38 -9.36
C LEU A 55 25.00 -6.90 -9.30
N GLN A 56 24.16 -7.67 -10.00
CA GLN A 56 24.19 -9.14 -10.04
C GLN A 56 24.23 -9.76 -8.63
N VAL A 57 23.54 -9.14 -7.67
CA VAL A 57 23.53 -9.58 -6.26
C VAL A 57 22.84 -10.95 -6.15
N PRO A 58 23.51 -11.97 -5.58
CA PRO A 58 22.91 -13.28 -5.38
C PRO A 58 21.62 -13.21 -4.55
N GLY A 59 20.57 -13.89 -5.00
CA GLY A 59 19.28 -13.95 -4.29
C GLY A 59 18.38 -12.72 -4.47
N ALA A 60 18.88 -11.59 -5.00
CA ALA A 60 18.06 -10.39 -5.21
C ALA A 60 16.91 -10.61 -6.20
N GLY A 61 17.13 -11.44 -7.24
CA GLY A 61 16.08 -11.84 -8.18
C GLY A 61 14.95 -12.64 -7.52
N LEU A 62 15.28 -13.53 -6.57
CA LEU A 62 14.29 -14.28 -5.81
C LEU A 62 13.44 -13.34 -4.93
N VAL A 63 14.10 -12.40 -4.23
CA VAL A 63 13.42 -11.37 -3.42
C VAL A 63 12.47 -10.54 -4.29
N HIS A 64 12.90 -10.15 -5.50
CA HIS A 64 12.06 -9.41 -6.44
C HIS A 64 10.80 -10.21 -6.84
N VAL A 65 10.97 -11.47 -7.25
CA VAL A 65 9.86 -12.32 -7.71
C VAL A 65 8.86 -12.63 -6.58
N LEU A 66 9.37 -13.03 -5.40
CA LEU A 66 8.52 -13.30 -4.25
C LEU A 66 7.82 -12.01 -3.78
N GLY A 67 8.56 -10.92 -3.66
CA GLY A 67 8.01 -9.63 -3.24
C GLY A 67 6.93 -9.13 -4.19
N LYS A 68 7.09 -9.31 -5.52
CA LYS A 68 6.05 -8.98 -6.51
C LYS A 68 4.76 -9.76 -6.26
N ASN A 69 4.86 -11.07 -6.00
CA ASN A 69 3.70 -11.91 -5.76
C ASN A 69 3.00 -11.52 -4.45
N VAL A 70 3.76 -11.28 -3.38
CA VAL A 70 3.19 -10.79 -2.11
C VAL A 70 2.50 -9.45 -2.32
N LEU A 71 3.15 -8.51 -3.02
CA LEU A 71 2.57 -7.20 -3.32
C LEU A 71 1.24 -7.33 -4.07
N LEU A 72 1.14 -8.23 -5.05
CA LEU A 72 -0.10 -8.49 -5.78
C LEU A 72 -1.23 -8.90 -4.84
N TYR A 73 -1.01 -9.90 -3.98
CA TYR A 73 -2.04 -10.34 -3.04
C TYR A 73 -2.43 -9.27 -2.02
N VAL A 74 -1.46 -8.49 -1.53
CA VAL A 74 -1.74 -7.40 -0.59
C VAL A 74 -2.52 -6.26 -1.25
N VAL A 75 -2.24 -5.96 -2.52
CA VAL A 75 -3.02 -4.97 -3.29
C VAL A 75 -4.45 -5.46 -3.52
N LEU A 76 -4.65 -6.75 -3.83
CA LEU A 76 -5.99 -7.32 -3.94
C LEU A 76 -6.76 -7.20 -2.61
N LEU A 77 -6.11 -7.52 -1.49
CA LEU A 77 -6.68 -7.33 -0.14
C LEU A 77 -7.04 -5.86 0.12
N HIS A 78 -6.16 -4.93 -0.26
CA HIS A 78 -6.40 -3.49 -0.11
C HIS A 78 -7.62 -3.02 -0.89
N ILE A 79 -7.75 -3.44 -2.16
CA ILE A 79 -8.90 -3.11 -3.02
C ILE A 79 -10.17 -3.70 -2.43
N ALA A 80 -10.15 -4.98 -2.05
CA ALA A 80 -11.30 -5.64 -1.41
C ALA A 80 -11.73 -4.92 -0.13
N GLY A 81 -10.77 -4.54 0.72
CA GLY A 81 -11.03 -3.76 1.93
C GLY A 81 -11.69 -2.41 1.63
N ALA A 82 -11.22 -1.67 0.61
CA ALA A 82 -11.82 -0.41 0.20
C ALA A 82 -13.26 -0.59 -0.33
N LEU A 83 -13.53 -1.69 -1.06
CA LEU A 83 -14.87 -2.02 -1.55
C LEU A 83 -15.82 -2.40 -0.41
N VAL A 84 -15.37 -3.23 0.55
CA VAL A 84 -16.17 -3.56 1.75
C VAL A 84 -16.48 -2.31 2.56
N GLN A 85 -15.48 -1.45 2.74
CA GLN A 85 -15.65 -0.16 3.41
C GLN A 85 -16.69 0.71 2.72
N HIS A 86 -16.67 0.76 1.38
CA HIS A 86 -17.59 1.59 0.62
C HIS A 86 -19.01 1.02 0.53
N PHE A 87 -19.16 -0.26 0.20
CA PHE A 87 -20.46 -0.86 -0.10
C PHE A 87 -21.17 -1.46 1.12
N VAL A 88 -20.43 -2.03 2.05
CA VAL A 88 -21.00 -2.70 3.24
C VAL A 88 -21.04 -1.74 4.42
N LEU A 89 -19.89 -1.16 4.77
CA LEU A 89 -19.76 -0.25 5.91
C LEU A 89 -20.17 1.19 5.57
N LYS A 90 -20.44 1.47 4.29
CA LYS A 90 -20.91 2.78 3.78
C LYS A 90 -20.03 3.96 4.23
N SER A 91 -18.73 3.71 4.37
CA SER A 91 -17.76 4.74 4.75
C SER A 91 -17.32 5.56 3.53
N ASN A 92 -16.82 6.77 3.81
CA ASN A 92 -16.34 7.68 2.78
C ASN A 92 -14.87 7.43 2.40
N VAL A 93 -14.24 6.35 2.89
CA VAL A 93 -12.80 6.07 2.70
C VAL A 93 -12.43 6.01 1.21
N LEU A 94 -13.21 5.30 0.40
CA LEU A 94 -12.94 5.22 -1.05
C LEU A 94 -13.10 6.60 -1.72
N ARG A 95 -14.12 7.37 -1.32
CA ARG A 95 -14.37 8.72 -1.87
C ARG A 95 -13.24 9.70 -1.55
N GLN A 96 -12.62 9.57 -0.38
CA GLN A 96 -11.45 10.37 0.00
C GLN A 96 -10.20 10.09 -0.85
N MET A 97 -10.17 8.98 -1.59
CA MET A 97 -9.08 8.64 -2.51
C MET A 97 -9.36 9.08 -3.96
N LEU A 98 -10.60 9.43 -4.29
CA LEU A 98 -10.98 9.87 -5.64
C LEU A 98 -10.76 11.39 -5.77
N ALA A 99 -10.41 11.82 -6.98
CA ALA A 99 -10.19 13.24 -7.29
C ALA A 99 -11.51 14.04 -7.40
N PHE A 100 -12.64 13.35 -7.60
CA PHE A 100 -13.95 13.95 -7.76
C PHE A 100 -14.65 13.99 -6.40
N ARG A 101 -14.90 15.20 -5.89
CA ARG A 101 -15.70 15.42 -4.68
C ARG A 101 -17.18 15.31 -4.98
#